data_AF-A0A259S871-F1
#
_entry.id   AF-A0A259S871-F1
#
_cell.length_a   1.000
_cell.length_b   1.000
_cell.length_c   1.000
_cell.angle_alpha   90.00
_cell.angle_beta   90.00
_cell.angle_gamma   90.00
#
_symmetry.space_group_name_H-M   'P 1'
#
loop_
_entity.id
_entity.type
_entity.pdbx_description
1 polymer ?
#
loop_
_entity_poly.entity_id
_entity_poly.type
_entity_poly.pdbx_seq_one_letter_code
_entity_poly.pdbx_strand_id
1 'polypeptide(L)'
;MRTARRAVTAVAIMGVVGAVAAGCSTARDDVDPVMWRQVDGAENAMYRELANPGIGGLKASEIFGRLSEALVYWDGNATPVRFPEDDGTAVFYNFHLEAGGGDAAFEMFVASGLSDGRPAPGKIGPGPSRVYTCYRIELSFERGVLSSFSRSGDSDRDRLECPGELVGALGDGAQYREPWLFDG
;
A
#
# COMPACT_ATOMS: atom_id res chain seq x y z
N MET A 1 -21.79 -48.10 60.48
CA MET A 1 -22.40 -46.76 60.53
C MET A 1 -21.42 -45.74 59.96
N ARG A 2 -21.85 -45.04 58.90
CA ARG A 2 -21.43 -43.69 58.45
C ARG A 2 -20.00 -43.47 57.93
N THR A 3 -19.89 -43.63 56.61
CA THR A 3 -18.97 -42.96 55.69
C THR A 3 -18.98 -41.43 55.89
N ALA A 4 -17.81 -40.81 55.98
CA ALA A 4 -17.66 -39.35 55.97
C ALA A 4 -16.83 -38.92 54.75
N ARG A 5 -17.54 -38.48 53.70
CA ARG A 5 -17.02 -37.59 52.65
C ARG A 5 -16.96 -36.16 53.21
N ARG A 6 -15.97 -35.37 52.75
CA ARG A 6 -15.96 -33.89 52.53
C ARG A 6 -14.50 -33.41 52.54
N ALA A 7 -14.05 -32.45 51.74
CA ALA A 7 -14.59 -31.71 50.60
C ALA A 7 -13.36 -31.06 49.93
N VAL A 8 -13.27 -31.10 48.60
CA VAL A 8 -12.21 -30.41 47.85
C VAL A 8 -12.72 -29.01 47.52
N THR A 9 -12.08 -27.99 48.08
CA THR A 9 -12.38 -26.57 47.83
C THR A 9 -11.81 -26.19 46.47
N ALA A 10 -12.68 -25.99 45.48
CA ALA A 10 -12.30 -25.44 44.18
C ALA A 10 -12.18 -23.91 44.30
N VAL A 11 -10.97 -23.39 44.09
CA VAL A 11 -10.71 -21.95 43.94
C VAL A 11 -11.09 -21.54 42.52
N ALA A 12 -12.19 -20.80 42.38
CA ALA A 12 -12.57 -20.19 41.12
C ALA A 12 -11.79 -18.88 40.93
N ILE A 13 -10.73 -18.91 40.12
CA ILE A 13 -10.05 -17.71 39.62
C ILE A 13 -10.94 -17.16 38.50
N MET A 14 -11.69 -16.10 38.81
CA MET A 14 -12.45 -15.33 37.82
C MET A 14 -11.43 -14.49 37.02
N GLY A 15 -10.93 -15.06 35.93
CA GLY A 15 -10.15 -14.33 34.93
C GLY A 15 -11.07 -13.39 34.16
N VAL A 16 -10.90 -12.08 34.36
CA VAL A 16 -11.49 -11.05 33.51
C VAL A 16 -10.80 -11.17 32.15
N VAL A 17 -11.46 -11.81 31.19
CA VAL A 17 -11.06 -11.77 29.78
C VAL A 17 -11.40 -10.38 29.28
N GLY A 18 -10.42 -9.48 29.34
CA GLY A 18 -10.47 -8.21 28.63
C GLY A 18 -10.49 -8.50 27.14
N ALA A 19 -11.68 -8.59 26.56
CA ALA A 19 -11.87 -8.57 25.12
C ALA A 19 -11.46 -7.18 24.61
N VAL A 20 -10.18 -7.02 24.27
CA VAL A 20 -9.76 -5.97 23.34
C VAL A 20 -10.48 -6.27 22.04
N ALA A 21 -11.53 -5.50 21.75
CA ALA A 21 -12.15 -5.43 20.45
C ALA A 21 -11.15 -4.79 19.48
N ALA A 22 -10.14 -5.56 19.07
CA ALA A 22 -9.36 -5.24 17.89
C ALA A 22 -10.32 -5.33 16.72
N GLY A 23 -10.77 -4.19 16.22
CA GLY A 23 -11.59 -4.13 15.02
C GLY A 23 -10.87 -4.86 13.90
N CYS A 24 -11.49 -5.91 13.38
CA CYS A 24 -11.00 -6.62 12.19
C CYS A 24 -11.18 -5.72 10.97
N SER A 25 -10.32 -4.72 10.80
CA SER A 25 -10.30 -3.93 9.57
C SER A 25 -9.75 -4.80 8.44
N THR A 26 -10.47 -4.90 7.34
CA THR A 26 -10.01 -5.62 6.15
C THR A 26 -9.32 -4.67 5.17
N ALA A 27 -8.59 -5.22 4.20
CA ALA A 27 -8.01 -4.42 3.11
C ALA A 27 -9.05 -3.69 2.25
N ARG A 28 -10.34 -4.07 2.37
CA ARG A 28 -11.49 -3.54 1.62
C ARG A 28 -12.30 -2.51 2.38
N ASP A 29 -11.93 -2.23 3.62
CA ASP A 29 -12.60 -1.25 4.45
C ASP A 29 -12.47 0.17 3.88
N ASP A 30 -13.54 0.95 4.00
CA ASP A 30 -13.51 2.39 3.67
C ASP A 30 -12.30 3.09 4.30
N VAL A 31 -11.66 3.92 3.49
CA VAL A 31 -10.49 4.70 3.83
C VAL A 31 -10.92 6.10 4.28
N ASP A 32 -10.18 6.68 5.24
CA ASP A 32 -10.39 8.08 5.59
C ASP A 32 -10.29 8.98 4.34
N PRO A 33 -11.24 9.90 4.08
CA PRO A 33 -11.23 10.71 2.86
C PRO A 33 -9.96 11.58 2.66
N VAL A 34 -9.28 11.98 3.72
CA VAL A 34 -8.00 12.72 3.64
C VAL A 34 -6.91 11.79 3.14
N MET A 35 -6.78 10.61 3.75
CA MET A 35 -5.81 9.60 3.33
C MET A 35 -6.05 9.12 1.90
N TRP A 36 -7.32 8.92 1.54
CA TRP A 36 -7.72 8.57 0.19
C TRP A 36 -7.20 9.61 -0.82
N ARG A 37 -7.45 10.91 -0.57
CA ARG A 37 -6.97 12.00 -1.45
C ARG A 37 -5.44 12.07 -1.53
N GLN A 38 -4.75 11.77 -0.43
CA GLN A 38 -3.29 11.76 -0.41
C GLN A 38 -2.73 10.64 -1.30
N VAL A 39 -3.29 9.44 -1.20
CA VAL A 39 -2.88 8.29 -2.03
C VAL A 39 -3.24 8.53 -3.50
N ASP A 40 -4.47 8.94 -3.80
CA ASP A 40 -4.90 9.29 -5.15
C ASP A 40 -4.02 10.39 -5.76
N GLY A 41 -3.72 11.46 -5.01
CA GLY A 41 -2.85 12.54 -5.45
C GLY A 41 -1.42 12.08 -5.77
N ALA A 42 -0.89 11.15 -4.98
CA ALA A 42 0.44 10.57 -5.18
C ALA A 42 0.47 9.61 -6.38
N GLU A 43 -0.54 8.74 -6.53
CA GLU A 43 -0.69 7.84 -7.68
C GLU A 43 -0.88 8.62 -8.99
N ASN A 44 -1.67 9.70 -8.96
CA ASN A 44 -1.88 10.57 -10.11
C ASN A 44 -0.60 11.26 -10.60
N ALA A 45 0.45 11.39 -9.78
CA ALA A 45 1.74 11.88 -10.27
C ALA A 45 2.34 10.93 -11.33
N MET A 46 2.24 9.62 -11.12
CA MET A 46 2.70 8.61 -12.07
C MET A 46 1.85 8.61 -13.34
N TYR A 47 0.52 8.61 -13.20
CA TYR A 47 -0.37 8.63 -14.37
C TYR A 47 -0.23 9.91 -15.19
N ARG A 48 0.04 11.07 -14.58
CA ARG A 48 0.31 12.30 -15.34
C ARG A 48 1.53 12.18 -16.24
N GLU A 49 2.58 11.50 -15.80
CA GLU A 49 3.74 11.24 -16.65
C GLU A 49 3.40 10.25 -17.76
N LEU A 50 2.77 9.12 -17.43
CA LEU A 50 2.41 8.06 -18.40
C LEU A 50 1.33 8.45 -19.41
N ALA A 51 0.44 9.38 -19.06
CA ALA A 51 -0.59 9.92 -19.94
C ALA A 51 -0.16 11.20 -20.67
N ASN A 52 1.07 11.70 -20.43
CA ASN A 52 1.58 12.88 -21.10
C ASN A 52 1.68 12.62 -22.62
N PRO A 53 1.12 13.48 -23.50
CA PRO A 53 1.19 13.28 -24.95
C PRO A 53 2.62 13.11 -25.50
N GLY A 54 3.63 13.64 -24.80
CA GLY A 54 5.05 13.50 -25.17
C GLY A 54 5.68 12.14 -24.84
N ILE A 55 4.99 11.23 -24.14
CA ILE A 55 5.58 9.98 -23.65
C ILE A 55 5.52 8.82 -24.65
N GLY A 56 4.55 8.81 -25.58
CA GLY A 56 4.36 7.73 -26.56
C GLY A 56 5.47 7.56 -27.60
N GLY A 57 6.48 8.45 -27.60
CA GLY A 57 7.67 8.34 -28.45
C GLY A 57 8.93 7.89 -27.69
N LEU A 58 8.82 7.63 -26.39
CA LEU A 58 9.99 7.41 -25.54
C LEU A 58 10.30 5.92 -25.39
N LYS A 59 11.60 5.65 -25.27
CA LYS A 59 12.13 4.35 -24.89
C LYS A 59 12.00 4.15 -23.38
N ALA A 60 12.09 2.90 -22.94
CA ALA A 60 11.97 2.55 -21.53
C ALA A 60 12.96 3.30 -20.61
N SER A 61 14.22 3.52 -21.04
CA SER A 61 15.20 4.28 -20.25
C SER A 61 14.86 5.77 -20.12
N GLU A 62 14.19 6.35 -21.12
CA GLU A 62 13.74 7.74 -21.07
C GLU A 62 12.50 7.88 -20.17
N ILE A 63 11.63 6.88 -20.17
CA ILE A 63 10.49 6.80 -19.24
C ILE A 63 10.97 6.65 -17.81
N PHE A 64 11.95 5.78 -17.55
CA PHE A 64 12.58 5.67 -16.25
C PHE A 64 13.09 7.03 -15.77
N GLY A 65 13.82 7.76 -16.62
CA GLY A 65 14.31 9.11 -16.29
C GLY A 65 13.19 10.07 -15.89
N ARG A 66 12.09 10.11 -16.66
CA ARG A 66 10.93 10.95 -16.33
C ARG A 66 10.26 10.57 -15.02
N LEU A 67 10.07 9.27 -14.79
CA LEU A 67 9.48 8.79 -13.54
C LEU A 67 10.40 9.11 -12.35
N SER A 68 11.73 9.00 -12.50
CA SER A 68 12.70 9.39 -11.47
C SER A 68 12.71 10.90 -11.18
N GLU A 69 12.29 11.74 -12.12
CA GLU A 69 12.14 13.19 -11.90
C GLU A 69 10.84 13.53 -11.14
N ALA A 70 9.77 12.76 -11.37
CA ALA A 70 8.45 13.01 -10.81
C ALA A 70 8.16 12.26 -9.50
N LEU A 71 8.79 11.10 -9.29
CA LEU A 71 8.50 10.14 -8.23
C LEU A 71 9.79 9.74 -7.49
N VAL A 72 9.63 9.07 -6.35
CA VAL A 72 10.77 8.50 -5.63
C VAL A 72 11.14 7.15 -6.24
N TYR A 73 12.36 7.02 -6.76
CA TYR A 73 12.90 5.71 -7.14
C TYR A 73 13.55 5.03 -5.92
N TRP A 74 13.20 3.76 -5.68
CA TRP A 74 13.85 2.91 -4.68
C TRP A 74 14.51 1.70 -5.36
N ASP A 75 15.81 1.54 -5.11
CA ASP A 75 16.66 0.51 -5.74
C ASP A 75 16.72 -0.81 -4.95
N GLY A 76 15.97 -0.92 -3.84
CA GLY A 76 15.96 -2.09 -2.95
C GLY A 76 17.16 -2.20 -2.00
N ASN A 77 18.20 -1.37 -2.16
CA ASN A 77 19.44 -1.44 -1.37
C ASN A 77 19.70 -0.20 -0.52
N ALA A 78 19.03 0.91 -0.81
CA ALA A 78 19.16 2.15 -0.06
C ALA A 78 18.40 2.14 1.28
N THR A 79 18.79 3.07 2.17
CA THR A 79 18.01 3.41 3.36
C THR A 79 16.55 3.66 2.98
N PRO A 80 15.56 3.17 3.75
CA PRO A 80 14.17 3.31 3.39
C PRO A 80 13.79 4.77 3.13
N VAL A 81 12.92 4.97 2.14
CA VAL A 81 12.35 6.27 1.79
C VAL A 81 11.76 6.91 3.04
N ARG A 82 12.04 8.19 3.27
CA ARG A 82 11.35 8.97 4.31
C ARG A 82 10.00 9.41 3.76
N PHE A 83 8.94 8.96 4.41
CA PHE A 83 7.58 9.34 4.06
C PHE A 83 7.20 10.65 4.77
N PRO A 84 6.77 11.69 4.04
CA PRO A 84 6.24 12.92 4.61
C PRO A 84 5.08 12.65 5.57
N GLU A 85 4.89 13.53 6.55
CA GLU A 85 3.81 13.41 7.52
C GLU A 85 2.46 13.89 6.94
N ASP A 86 2.46 14.91 6.09
CA ASP A 86 1.22 15.58 5.67
C ASP A 86 0.73 15.18 4.27
N ASP A 87 1.57 14.50 3.48
CA ASP A 87 1.34 14.23 2.06
C ASP A 87 1.50 12.75 1.71
N GLY A 88 0.82 12.34 0.65
CA GLY A 88 1.02 11.03 0.05
C GLY A 88 2.37 10.93 -0.68
N THR A 89 2.88 9.72 -0.82
CA THR A 89 4.14 9.45 -1.55
C THR A 89 4.00 8.25 -2.44
N ALA A 90 4.44 8.40 -3.68
CA ALA A 90 4.56 7.33 -4.64
C ALA A 90 6.03 6.97 -4.82
N VAL A 91 6.36 5.73 -4.53
CA VAL A 91 7.68 5.13 -4.71
C VAL A 91 7.57 4.10 -5.83
N PHE A 92 8.45 4.17 -6.82
CA PHE A 92 8.56 3.13 -7.83
C PHE A 92 9.87 2.36 -7.69
N TYR A 93 9.85 1.07 -7.99
CA TYR A 93 10.97 0.16 -7.79
C TYR A 93 10.89 -1.01 -8.77
N ASN A 94 11.89 -1.91 -8.75
CA ASN A 94 11.96 -3.09 -9.62
C ASN A 94 11.72 -2.77 -11.10
N PHE A 95 12.35 -1.71 -11.62
CA PHE A 95 12.21 -1.34 -13.02
C PHE A 95 12.96 -2.34 -13.91
N HIS A 96 12.23 -3.14 -14.67
CA HIS A 96 12.77 -4.15 -15.58
C HIS A 96 12.63 -3.69 -17.03
N LEU A 97 13.76 -3.49 -17.70
CA LEU A 97 13.84 -3.03 -19.10
C LEU A 97 13.51 -4.10 -20.14
N GLU A 98 13.54 -5.38 -19.75
CA GLU A 98 13.26 -6.52 -20.64
C GLU A 98 12.43 -7.56 -19.88
N ALA A 99 11.16 -7.28 -19.58
CA ALA A 99 10.25 -8.26 -18.99
C ALA A 99 9.87 -9.40 -19.97
N GLY A 100 10.52 -9.47 -21.14
CA GLY A 100 10.23 -10.37 -22.26
C GLY A 100 9.39 -9.70 -23.34
N GLY A 101 9.69 -9.97 -24.62
CA GLY A 101 8.81 -9.57 -25.74
C GLY A 101 8.85 -8.11 -26.19
N GLY A 102 9.59 -7.23 -25.51
CA GLY A 102 9.59 -5.79 -25.77
C GLY A 102 8.88 -4.97 -24.70
N ASP A 103 8.38 -5.61 -23.65
CA ASP A 103 7.67 -4.94 -22.55
C ASP A 103 8.63 -4.60 -21.39
N ALA A 104 8.37 -3.47 -20.74
CA ALA A 104 9.02 -3.08 -19.48
C ALA A 104 7.99 -3.08 -18.36
N ALA A 105 8.43 -3.21 -17.12
CA ALA A 105 7.53 -3.10 -15.97
C ALA A 105 8.23 -2.49 -14.78
N PHE A 106 7.46 -1.88 -13.90
CA PHE A 106 7.91 -1.45 -12.58
C PHE A 106 6.80 -1.65 -11.56
N GLU A 107 7.19 -1.68 -10.29
CA GLU A 107 6.26 -1.84 -9.19
C GLU A 107 6.12 -0.52 -8.44
N MET A 108 4.94 -0.29 -7.89
CA MET A 108 4.57 0.91 -7.19
C MET A 108 4.27 0.58 -5.73
N PHE A 109 4.74 1.45 -4.84
CA PHE A 109 4.35 1.52 -3.44
C PHE A 109 3.82 2.93 -3.20
N VAL A 110 2.54 3.05 -2.88
CA VAL A 110 1.90 4.35 -2.64
C VAL A 110 1.38 4.38 -1.22
N ALA A 111 1.71 5.43 -0.47
CA ALA A 111 1.29 5.57 0.92
C ALA A 111 0.72 6.96 1.19
N SER A 112 -0.19 7.05 2.14
CA SER A 112 -0.71 8.31 2.67
C SER A 112 0.29 8.99 3.62
N GLY A 113 -0.02 10.23 3.97
CA GLY A 113 0.51 10.89 5.17
C GLY A 113 0.01 10.22 6.45
N LEU A 114 0.44 10.75 7.60
CA LEU A 114 -0.08 10.37 8.92
C LEU A 114 -1.57 10.73 9.04
N SER A 115 -2.30 9.87 9.73
CA SER A 115 -3.64 10.17 10.22
C SER A 115 -3.62 11.36 11.15
N ASP A 116 -4.65 12.20 11.08
CA ASP A 116 -4.92 13.20 12.12
C ASP A 116 -5.51 12.56 13.41
N GLY A 117 -5.59 11.22 13.45
CA GLY A 117 -6.08 10.43 14.57
C GLY A 117 -7.60 10.40 14.70
N ARG A 118 -8.34 11.06 13.79
CA ARG A 118 -9.80 11.05 13.82
C ARG A 118 -10.33 9.76 13.21
N PRO A 119 -11.39 9.17 13.80
CA PRO A 119 -12.08 8.07 13.14
C PRO A 119 -12.64 8.53 11.80
N ALA A 120 -12.54 7.66 10.78
CA ALA A 120 -13.27 7.86 9.54
C ALA A 120 -14.79 8.02 9.84
N PRO A 121 -15.53 8.82 9.04
CA PRO A 121 -16.97 9.02 9.26
C PRO A 121 -17.71 7.70 9.43
N GLY A 122 -18.44 7.54 10.54
CA GLY A 122 -19.20 6.32 10.83
C GLY A 122 -18.41 5.16 11.44
N LYS A 123 -17.10 5.31 11.70
CA LYS A 123 -16.30 4.31 12.41
C LYS A 123 -16.07 4.68 13.88
N ILE A 124 -15.97 3.65 14.73
CA ILE A 124 -15.68 3.79 16.15
C ILE A 124 -14.23 3.35 16.39
N GLY A 125 -13.42 4.24 16.99
CA GLY A 125 -12.03 3.98 17.32
C GLY A 125 -11.03 4.62 16.35
N PRO A 126 -9.74 4.62 16.70
CA PRO A 126 -8.70 5.20 15.84
C PRO A 126 -8.57 4.40 14.55
N GLY A 127 -8.50 5.10 13.42
CA GLY A 127 -8.16 4.51 12.14
C GLY A 127 -6.68 4.07 12.06
N PRO A 128 -6.25 3.53 10.91
CA PRO A 128 -4.83 3.25 10.69
C PRO A 128 -4.00 4.53 10.80
N SER A 129 -2.72 4.41 11.21
CA SER A 129 -1.81 5.57 11.27
C SER A 129 -1.44 6.07 9.88
N ARG A 130 -1.38 5.17 8.91
CA ARG A 130 -1.24 5.42 7.46
C ARG A 130 -1.95 4.31 6.69
N VAL A 131 -2.33 4.59 5.44
CA VAL A 131 -2.70 3.54 4.50
C VAL A 131 -1.67 3.45 3.39
N TYR A 132 -1.51 2.25 2.85
CA TYR A 132 -0.63 2.02 1.71
C TYR A 132 -1.19 0.96 0.78
N THR A 133 -0.70 0.98 -0.46
CA THR A 133 -1.05 0.02 -1.49
C THR A 133 0.14 -0.25 -2.41
N CYS A 134 0.11 -1.40 -3.07
CA CYS A 134 1.13 -1.79 -4.04
C CYS A 134 0.49 -2.45 -5.25
N TYR A 135 1.07 -2.19 -6.41
CA TYR A 135 0.64 -2.76 -7.68
C TYR A 135 1.78 -2.67 -8.69
N ARG A 136 1.61 -3.31 -9.83
CA ARG A 136 2.57 -3.30 -10.93
C ARG A 136 2.03 -2.46 -12.07
N ILE A 137 2.93 -1.72 -12.73
CA ILE A 137 2.68 -1.07 -14.01
C ILE A 137 3.45 -1.80 -15.10
N GLU A 138 2.72 -2.21 -16.12
CA GLU A 138 3.25 -2.83 -17.32
C GLU A 138 3.25 -1.79 -18.44
N LEU A 139 4.38 -1.70 -19.14
CA LEU A 139 4.61 -0.79 -20.24
C LEU A 139 4.79 -1.63 -21.52
N SER A 140 3.94 -1.41 -22.50
CA SER A 140 4.03 -2.05 -23.81
C SER A 140 4.74 -1.13 -24.80
N PHE A 141 5.64 -1.71 -25.59
CA PHE A 141 6.39 -0.96 -26.60
C PHE A 141 6.12 -1.50 -28.00
N GLU A 142 5.76 -0.60 -28.92
CA GLU A 142 5.71 -0.90 -30.35
C GLU A 142 6.90 -0.25 -31.05
N ARG A 143 7.68 -1.06 -31.77
CA ARG A 143 8.90 -0.59 -32.46
C ARG A 143 9.89 0.14 -31.52
N GLY A 144 9.91 -0.25 -30.25
CA GLY A 144 10.83 0.26 -29.24
C GLY A 144 10.41 1.59 -28.59
N VAL A 145 9.20 2.08 -28.82
CA VAL A 145 8.62 3.25 -28.14
C VAL A 145 7.31 2.89 -27.46
N LEU A 146 6.97 3.58 -26.37
CA LEU A 146 5.78 3.27 -25.57
C LEU A 146 4.49 3.41 -26.39
N SER A 147 3.70 2.34 -26.44
CA SER A 147 2.39 2.31 -27.09
C SER A 147 1.23 2.36 -26.09
N SER A 148 1.38 1.68 -24.95
CA SER A 148 0.35 1.61 -23.91
C SER A 148 0.96 1.26 -22.55
N PHE A 149 0.17 1.43 -21.50
CA PHE A 149 0.49 0.94 -20.17
C PHE A 149 -0.77 0.41 -19.48
N SER A 150 -0.61 -0.49 -18.52
CA SER A 150 -1.69 -1.06 -17.72
C SER A 150 -1.25 -1.33 -16.27
N ARG A 151 -2.21 -1.32 -15.36
CA ARG A 151 -2.01 -1.75 -13.96
C ARG A 151 -2.33 -3.24 -13.84
N SER A 152 -1.51 -3.97 -13.07
CA SER A 152 -1.69 -5.38 -12.72
C SER A 152 -1.28 -5.64 -11.27
N GLY A 153 -1.56 -6.84 -10.77
CA GLY A 153 -1.20 -7.24 -9.42
C GLY A 153 -1.94 -6.47 -8.32
N ASP A 154 -3.13 -5.97 -8.66
CA ASP A 154 -3.97 -5.15 -7.80
C ASP A 154 -5.15 -5.92 -7.22
N SER A 155 -5.27 -7.25 -7.42
CA SER A 155 -6.40 -8.06 -6.93
C SER A 155 -6.06 -9.29 -6.12
N ASP A 156 -6.97 -9.80 -5.29
CA ASP A 156 -6.72 -10.91 -4.34
C ASP A 156 -5.97 -12.12 -4.92
N ARG A 157 -6.12 -12.42 -6.23
CA ARG A 157 -5.49 -13.59 -6.85
C ARG A 157 -4.08 -13.32 -7.38
N ASP A 158 -3.77 -12.08 -7.70
CA ASP A 158 -2.52 -11.63 -8.30
C ASP A 158 -1.82 -10.53 -7.49
N ARG A 159 -2.33 -10.23 -6.29
CA ARG A 159 -1.90 -9.14 -5.44
C ARG A 159 -0.40 -9.17 -5.22
N LEU A 160 0.23 -8.05 -5.53
CA LEU A 160 1.63 -7.85 -5.25
C LEU A 160 1.86 -7.68 -3.74
N GLU A 161 2.81 -8.44 -3.19
CA GLU A 161 3.24 -8.22 -1.81
C GLU A 161 4.09 -6.94 -1.74
N CYS A 162 3.69 -6.01 -0.87
CA CYS A 162 4.45 -4.80 -0.62
C CYS A 162 5.81 -5.10 0.03
N PRO A 163 6.91 -4.47 -0.42
CA PRO A 163 8.23 -4.65 0.19
C PRO A 163 8.22 -4.33 1.69
N GLY A 164 8.72 -5.27 2.50
CA GLY A 164 8.68 -5.17 3.96
C GLY A 164 9.45 -3.96 4.50
N GLU A 165 10.52 -3.55 3.81
CA GLU A 165 11.33 -2.37 4.14
C GLU A 165 10.55 -1.07 3.99
N LEU A 166 9.74 -0.94 2.92
CA LEU A 166 8.90 0.22 2.70
C LEU A 166 7.71 0.24 3.66
N VAL A 167 7.10 -0.92 3.92
CA VAL A 167 6.04 -1.05 4.94
C VAL A 167 6.56 -0.69 6.33
N GLY A 168 7.73 -1.22 6.71
CA GLY A 168 8.35 -0.94 8.01
C GLY A 168 8.71 0.54 8.20
N ALA A 169 9.06 1.24 7.12
CA ALA A 169 9.36 2.66 7.14
C ALA A 169 8.13 3.56 7.38
N LEU A 170 6.91 3.06 7.17
CA LEU A 170 5.67 3.78 7.50
C LEU A 170 5.41 3.84 9.01
N GLY A 171 6.05 2.95 9.78
CA GLY A 171 5.87 2.81 11.22
C GLY A 171 4.64 2.00 11.61
N ASP A 172 4.47 1.83 12.92
CA ASP A 172 3.41 1.01 13.49
C ASP A 172 2.01 1.55 13.18
N GLY A 173 1.07 0.63 12.96
CA GLY A 173 -0.33 0.97 12.69
C GLY A 173 -0.65 1.32 11.23
N ALA A 174 0.34 1.31 10.34
CA ALA A 174 0.11 1.40 8.90
C ALA A 174 -0.67 0.17 8.42
N GLN A 175 -1.60 0.35 7.49
CA GLN A 175 -2.41 -0.74 6.98
C GLN A 175 -2.50 -0.76 5.46
N TYR A 176 -2.41 -1.97 4.91
CA TYR A 176 -2.65 -2.22 3.49
C TYR A 176 -4.12 -1.95 3.13
N ARG A 177 -4.32 -1.37 1.94
CA ARG A 177 -5.61 -1.20 1.27
C ARG A 177 -5.48 -1.58 -0.20
N GLU A 178 -6.54 -2.16 -0.74
CA GLU A 178 -6.54 -2.59 -2.15
C GLU A 178 -6.46 -1.37 -3.08
N PRO A 179 -5.67 -1.41 -4.18
CA PRO A 179 -5.42 -0.25 -5.04
C PRO A 179 -6.69 0.41 -5.57
N TRP A 180 -7.69 -0.39 -5.98
CA TRP A 180 -8.94 0.14 -6.55
C TRP A 180 -9.77 0.98 -5.59
N LEU A 181 -9.48 0.94 -4.28
CA LEU A 181 -10.16 1.83 -3.32
C LEU A 181 -9.77 3.29 -3.53
N PHE A 182 -8.65 3.55 -4.21
CA PHE A 182 -8.11 4.88 -4.49
C PHE A 182 -8.42 5.36 -5.91
N ASP A 183 -9.07 4.53 -6.72
CA ASP A 183 -9.56 4.92 -8.04
C ASP A 183 -10.80 5.81 -7.88
N GLY A 184 -10.77 6.99 -8.50
CA GLY A 184 -11.81 8.04 -8.44
C GLY A 184 -13.25 7.57 -8.62
#